data_AF-A0A7T7L2F7-F1
#
_entry.id   AF-A0A7T7L2F7-F1
#
_cell.length_a   1.000
_cell.length_b   1.000
_cell.length_c   1.000
_cell.angle_alpha   90.00
_cell.angle_beta   90.00
_cell.angle_gamma   90.00
#
_symmetry.space_group_name_H-M   'P 1'
#
loop_
_entity.id
_entity.type
_entity.pdbx_description
1 polymer ?
#
loop_
_entity_poly.entity_id
_entity_poly.type
_entity_poly.pdbx_seq_one_letter_code
_entity_poly.pdbx_strand_id
1 'polypeptide(L)'
;MALSALARQFAAEIKNHDWSDAPYRADRAGHNREHDNRAVPKLEDPQTDNVRMNVMWVTAQVLGYQDPSLKLFEFAEACGVNIYTSRGAKSGVITSGVRTNDDGHYAIPGTPDSY
;
A
#
# COMPACT_ATOMS: atom_id res chain seq x y z
N MET A 1 17.68 -8.53 6.70
CA MET A 1 17.58 -8.47 5.23
C MET A 1 16.67 -7.32 4.83
N ALA A 2 17.09 -6.50 3.88
CA ALA A 2 16.32 -5.36 3.38
C ALA A 2 15.34 -5.80 2.28
N LEU A 3 14.32 -4.99 2.02
CA LEU A 3 13.39 -5.16 0.89
C LEU A 3 14.12 -5.41 -0.43
N SER A 4 13.55 -6.22 -1.33
CA SER A 4 14.07 -6.39 -2.69
C SER A 4 14.09 -5.06 -3.46
N ALA A 5 14.94 -4.93 -4.48
CA ALA A 5 15.04 -3.69 -5.26
C ALA A 5 13.68 -3.29 -5.87
N LEU A 6 12.95 -4.27 -6.38
CA LEU A 6 11.62 -4.07 -6.94
C LEU A 6 10.61 -3.60 -5.88
N ALA A 7 10.57 -4.25 -4.71
CA ALA A 7 9.70 -3.83 -3.61
C ALA A 7 10.02 -2.40 -3.14
N ARG A 8 11.30 -2.01 -3.07
CA ARG A 8 11.67 -0.63 -2.72
C ARG A 8 11.19 0.39 -3.74
N GLN A 9 11.27 0.08 -5.03
CA GLN A 9 10.82 0.98 -6.10
C GLN A 9 9.30 1.16 -6.07
N PHE A 10 8.53 0.07 -5.91
CA PHE A 10 7.09 0.16 -5.71
C PHE A 10 6.72 0.99 -4.47
N ALA A 11 7.37 0.73 -3.33
CA ALA A 11 7.11 1.47 -2.11
C ALA A 11 7.43 2.97 -2.25
N ALA A 12 8.51 3.31 -2.94
CA ALA A 12 8.88 4.70 -3.19
C ALA A 12 7.82 5.43 -4.03
N GLU A 13 7.33 4.79 -5.10
CA GLU A 13 6.27 5.38 -5.93
C GLU A 13 4.97 5.54 -5.14
N ILE A 14 4.56 4.52 -4.37
CA ILE A 14 3.36 4.58 -3.54
C ILE A 14 3.45 5.71 -2.50
N LYS A 15 4.62 5.87 -1.88
CA LYS A 15 4.84 6.90 -0.87
C LYS A 15 4.82 8.31 -1.46
N ASN A 16 5.37 8.48 -2.66
CA ASN A 16 5.52 9.79 -3.31
C ASN A 16 4.20 10.31 -3.92
N HIS A 17 3.27 9.42 -4.27
CA HIS A 17 2.01 9.82 -4.90
C HIS A 17 1.09 10.57 -3.92
N ASP A 18 0.48 11.68 -4.38
CA ASP A 18 -0.60 12.35 -3.66
C ASP A 18 -1.91 11.56 -3.82
N TRP A 19 -2.32 10.86 -2.77
CA TRP A 19 -3.54 10.06 -2.76
C TRP A 19 -4.81 10.88 -2.48
N SER A 20 -4.68 12.16 -2.12
CA SER A 20 -5.81 12.97 -1.62
C SER A 20 -6.83 13.32 -2.70
N ASP A 21 -6.47 13.22 -3.98
CA ASP A 21 -7.38 13.48 -5.10
C ASP A 21 -7.54 12.28 -6.05
N ALA A 22 -7.06 11.10 -5.65
CA ALA A 22 -7.08 9.89 -6.45
C ALA A 22 -8.45 9.53 -7.07
N PRO A 23 -9.61 9.73 -6.41
CA PRO A 23 -10.91 9.46 -7.03
C PRO A 23 -11.31 10.45 -8.12
N TYR A 24 -10.73 11.65 -8.12
CA TYR A 24 -11.12 12.75 -8.99
C TYR A 24 -10.19 12.89 -10.19
N ARG A 25 -9.17 12.03 -10.27
CA ARG A 25 -8.11 12.14 -11.25
C ARG A 25 -7.54 10.79 -11.66
N ALA A 26 -7.37 10.61 -12.96
CA ALA A 26 -6.92 9.37 -13.57
C ALA A 26 -5.68 9.57 -14.47
N ASP A 27 -4.77 10.48 -14.08
CA ASP A 27 -3.53 10.77 -14.79
C ASP A 27 -2.39 11.15 -13.82
N ARG A 28 -1.15 11.19 -14.33
CA ARG A 28 0.08 11.65 -13.65
C ARG A 28 0.50 10.83 -12.41
N ALA A 29 1.17 9.70 -12.67
CA ALA A 29 1.99 9.03 -11.65
C ALA A 29 2.99 10.03 -11.03
N GLY A 30 3.14 10.00 -9.71
CA GLY A 30 3.96 10.96 -8.96
C GLY A 30 3.51 12.42 -8.97
N HIS A 31 2.23 12.73 -9.19
CA HIS A 31 1.78 14.12 -9.05
C HIS A 31 1.94 14.66 -7.63
N ASN A 32 2.35 15.93 -7.56
CA ASN A 32 2.28 16.77 -6.38
C ASN A 32 1.36 17.97 -6.66
N ARG A 33 0.33 18.12 -5.82
CA ARG A 33 -0.67 19.19 -5.92
C ARG A 33 -0.15 20.58 -5.63
N GLU A 34 0.96 20.71 -4.91
CA GLU A 34 1.63 22.01 -4.72
C GLU A 34 2.02 22.66 -6.06
N HIS A 35 2.08 21.87 -7.14
CA HIS A 35 2.37 22.33 -8.49
C HIS A 35 1.13 22.42 -9.39
N ASP A 36 -0.08 22.24 -8.83
CA ASP A 36 -1.33 22.31 -9.57
C ASP A 36 -2.03 23.67 -9.36
N ASN A 37 -2.55 24.21 -10.45
CA ASN A 37 -3.30 25.48 -10.44
C ASN A 37 -4.83 25.24 -10.41
N ARG A 38 -5.29 23.99 -10.48
CA ARG A 38 -6.72 23.65 -10.54
C ARG A 38 -7.24 23.19 -9.18
N ALA A 39 -8.31 23.83 -8.72
CA ALA A 39 -9.07 23.37 -7.57
C ALA A 39 -9.88 22.11 -7.93
N VAL A 40 -9.40 20.95 -7.50
CA VAL A 40 -10.14 19.68 -7.51
C VAL A 40 -10.61 19.33 -6.09
N PRO A 41 -11.68 18.55 -5.91
CA PRO A 41 -12.06 18.04 -4.59
C PRO A 41 -10.93 17.23 -3.95
N LYS A 42 -10.96 17.09 -2.62
CA LYS A 42 -9.99 16.27 -1.88
C LYS A 42 -10.70 15.33 -0.92
N LEU A 43 -10.06 14.19 -0.70
CA LEU A 43 -10.34 13.29 0.39
C LEU A 43 -9.83 13.90 1.70
N GLU A 44 -10.49 13.53 2.80
CA GLU A 44 -9.98 13.78 4.14
C GLU A 44 -8.78 12.85 4.43
N ASP A 45 -7.95 13.19 5.41
CA ASP A 45 -6.74 12.42 5.73
C ASP A 45 -7.01 10.93 5.96
N PRO A 46 -8.05 10.50 6.72
CA PRO A 46 -8.32 9.07 6.91
C PRO A 46 -8.71 8.36 5.61
N GLN A 47 -9.38 9.06 4.70
CA GLN A 47 -9.76 8.50 3.40
C GLN A 47 -8.53 8.37 2.49
N THR A 48 -7.67 9.38 2.50
CA THR A 48 -6.39 9.38 1.79
C THR A 48 -5.50 8.21 2.25
N ASP A 49 -5.40 8.00 3.56
CA ASP A 49 -4.64 6.89 4.13
C ASP A 49 -5.25 5.52 3.78
N ASN A 50 -6.58 5.40 3.74
CA ASN A 50 -7.24 4.17 3.30
C ASN A 50 -6.90 3.84 1.84
N VAL A 51 -6.85 4.83 0.95
CA VAL A 51 -6.45 4.61 -0.45
C VAL A 51 -5.00 4.13 -0.52
N ARG A 52 -4.07 4.82 0.15
CA ARG A 52 -2.65 4.40 0.22
C ARG A 52 -2.51 2.96 0.75
N MET A 53 -3.24 2.64 1.83
CA MET A 53 -3.23 1.30 2.44
C MET A 53 -3.76 0.22 1.49
N ASN A 54 -4.86 0.49 0.77
CA ASN A 54 -5.41 -0.44 -0.21
C ASN A 54 -4.46 -0.70 -1.37
N VAL A 55 -3.82 0.34 -1.92
CA VAL A 55 -2.83 0.18 -2.99
C VAL A 55 -1.61 -0.60 -2.51
N MET A 56 -1.15 -0.31 -1.28
CA MET A 56 -0.08 -1.06 -0.64
C MET A 56 -0.43 -2.54 -0.53
N TRP A 57 -1.63 -2.91 -0.06
CA TRP A 57 -2.05 -4.31 0.03
C TRP A 57 -2.11 -5.02 -1.31
N VAL A 58 -2.71 -4.40 -2.33
CA VAL A 58 -2.79 -5.02 -3.67
C VAL A 58 -1.39 -5.27 -4.22
N THR A 59 -0.48 -4.31 -4.03
CA THR A 59 0.92 -4.45 -4.48
C THR A 59 1.66 -5.51 -3.67
N ALA A 60 1.48 -5.52 -2.35
CA ALA A 60 2.08 -6.50 -1.46
C ALA A 60 1.60 -7.93 -1.75
N GLN A 61 0.33 -8.11 -2.15
CA GLN A 61 -0.19 -9.43 -2.53
C GLN A 61 0.59 -10.02 -3.71
N VAL A 62 0.82 -9.21 -4.75
CA VAL A 62 1.54 -9.66 -5.95
C VAL A 62 3.02 -9.89 -5.63
N LEU A 63 3.65 -8.94 -4.92
CA LEU A 63 5.05 -9.06 -4.54
C LEU A 63 5.29 -10.25 -3.62
N GLY A 64 4.41 -10.50 -2.66
CA GLY A 64 4.52 -11.63 -1.73
C GLY A 64 4.28 -12.98 -2.41
N TYR A 65 3.42 -13.02 -3.43
CA TYR A 65 3.26 -14.22 -4.25
C TYR A 65 4.51 -14.52 -5.10
N GLN A 66 5.11 -13.49 -5.69
CA GLN A 66 6.32 -13.63 -6.52
C GLN A 66 7.58 -13.87 -5.68
N ASP A 67 7.66 -13.25 -4.51
CA ASP A 67 8.75 -13.32 -3.55
C ASP A 67 8.19 -13.61 -2.14
N PRO A 68 8.08 -14.89 -1.76
CA PRO A 68 7.60 -15.29 -0.44
C PRO A 68 8.44 -14.76 0.73
N SER A 69 9.66 -14.23 0.47
CA SER A 69 10.50 -13.60 1.49
C SER A 69 10.11 -12.15 1.80
N LEU A 70 9.10 -11.60 1.12
CA LEU A 70 8.61 -10.24 1.32
C LEU A 70 8.29 -9.98 2.79
N LYS A 71 8.94 -8.96 3.34
CA LYS A 71 8.68 -8.46 4.68
C LYS A 71 7.57 -7.42 4.66
N LEU A 72 6.33 -7.88 4.81
CA LEU A 72 5.12 -7.06 4.68
C LEU A 72 5.16 -5.75 5.49
N PHE A 73 5.56 -5.81 6.76
CA PHE A 73 5.61 -4.60 7.61
C PHE A 73 6.68 -3.59 7.16
N GLU A 74 7.85 -4.06 6.72
CA GLU A 74 8.90 -3.17 6.20
C GLU A 74 8.45 -2.53 4.87
N PHE A 75 7.74 -3.29 4.04
CA PHE A 75 7.16 -2.77 2.80
C PHE A 75 6.07 -1.74 3.06
N ALA A 76 5.16 -2.01 4.00
CA ALA A 76 4.09 -1.09 4.39
C ALA A 76 4.64 0.24 4.94
N GLU A 77 5.63 0.17 5.83
CA GLU A 77 6.31 1.36 6.35
C GLU A 77 7.01 2.16 5.24
N ALA A 78 7.69 1.46 4.31
CA ALA A 78 8.32 2.09 3.16
C ALA A 78 7.32 2.76 2.21
N CYS A 79 6.09 2.25 2.12
CA CYS A 79 4.98 2.88 1.38
C CYS A 79 4.42 4.13 2.07
N GLY A 80 4.84 4.44 3.30
CA GLY A 80 4.29 5.55 4.09
C GLY A 80 2.96 5.21 4.80
N VAL A 81 2.68 3.92 5.03
CA VAL A 81 1.54 3.49 5.83
C VAL A 81 1.94 3.43 7.31
N ASN A 82 1.08 3.93 8.20
CA ASN A 82 1.30 3.77 9.64
C ASN A 82 1.11 2.30 10.04
N ILE A 83 2.20 1.65 10.44
CA ILE A 83 2.20 0.25 10.83
C ILE A 83 1.91 0.02 12.32
N TYR A 84 1.74 1.08 13.12
CA TYR A 84 1.57 0.99 14.56
C TYR A 84 0.14 1.35 14.98
N THR A 85 -0.34 0.65 15.99
CA THR A 85 -1.55 1.01 16.73
C THR A 85 -1.30 2.24 17.60
N SER A 86 -2.36 2.84 18.15
CA SER A 86 -2.26 3.91 19.14
C SER A 86 -1.50 3.52 20.42
N ARG A 87 -1.32 2.21 20.67
CA ARG A 87 -0.56 1.67 21.80
C ARG A 87 0.90 1.34 21.43
N GLY A 88 1.35 1.66 20.22
CA GLY A 88 2.72 1.42 19.75
C GLY A 88 3.02 -0.02 19.32
N ALA A 89 2.06 -0.95 19.43
CA ALA A 89 2.21 -2.30 18.87
C ALA A 89 1.99 -2.30 17.35
N LYS A 90 2.59 -3.25 16.63
CA LYS A 90 2.31 -3.46 15.20
C LYS A 90 0.83 -3.72 14.96
N SER A 91 0.25 -3.04 13.97
CA SER A 91 -1.17 -3.12 13.65
C SER A 91 -1.48 -4.40 12.87
N GLY A 92 -2.41 -5.21 13.38
CA GLY A 92 -2.91 -6.40 12.68
C GLY A 92 -3.63 -6.06 11.37
N VAL A 93 -4.08 -4.81 11.21
CA VAL A 93 -4.68 -4.33 9.95
C VAL A 93 -3.73 -4.56 8.79
N ILE A 94 -2.42 -4.35 8.96
CA ILE A 94 -1.42 -4.54 7.90
C ILE A 94 -1.48 -5.97 7.33
N THR A 95 -1.61 -6.99 8.18
CA THR A 95 -1.72 -8.38 7.76
C THR A 95 -3.11 -8.75 7.24
N SER A 96 -4.17 -8.09 7.71
CA SER A 96 -5.56 -8.42 7.35
C SER A 96 -5.94 -8.13 5.90
N GLY A 97 -5.20 -7.28 5.19
CA GLY A 97 -5.50 -6.94 3.80
C GLY A 97 -4.81 -7.80 2.75
N VAL A 98 -3.94 -8.74 3.16
CA VAL A 98 -3.34 -9.72 2.25
C VAL A 98 -3.96 -11.10 2.47
N ARG A 99 -4.02 -11.89 1.40
CA ARG A 99 -4.50 -13.26 1.42
C ARG A 99 -3.32 -14.21 1.52
N THR A 100 -3.34 -15.06 2.54
CA THR A 100 -2.41 -16.19 2.69
C THR A 100 -3.18 -17.50 2.85
N ASN A 101 -2.63 -18.61 2.35
CA ASN A 101 -3.15 -19.94 2.62
C ASN A 101 -2.75 -20.45 4.02
N ASP A 102 -3.18 -21.65 4.38
CA ASP A 102 -2.89 -22.27 5.68
C ASP A 102 -1.39 -22.48 5.95
N ASP A 103 -0.59 -22.59 4.89
CA ASP A 103 0.87 -22.70 4.95
C ASP A 103 1.58 -21.34 5.09
N GLY A 104 0.83 -20.23 5.10
CA GLY A 104 1.36 -18.87 5.18
C GLY A 104 1.90 -18.30 3.86
N HIS A 105 1.65 -18.98 2.74
CA HIS A 105 1.99 -18.49 1.41
C HIS A 105 0.92 -17.53 0.89
N TYR A 106 1.35 -16.46 0.21
CA TYR A 106 0.42 -15.55 -0.45
C TYR A 106 -0.42 -16.29 -1.49
N ALA A 107 -1.73 -16.01 -1.50
CA ALA A 107 -2.64 -16.54 -2.50
C ALA A 107 -2.32 -16.02 -3.91
N ILE A 108 -2.75 -16.78 -4.92
CA ILE A 108 -2.56 -16.45 -6.34
C ILE A 108 -3.22 -15.08 -6.65
N PRO A 109 -2.49 -14.13 -7.26
CA PRO A 109 -3.08 -12.85 -7.66
C PRO A 109 -4.28 -13.00 -8.60
N GLY A 110 -5.30 -12.18 -8.40
CA GLY A 110 -6.53 -12.20 -9.20
C GLY A 110 -7.58 -13.21 -8.72
N THR A 111 -7.30 -13.99 -7.66
CA THR A 111 -8.32 -14.82 -7.00
C THR A 111 -9.04 -14.05 -5.88
N PRO A 112 -10.32 -14.36 -5.62
CA PRO A 112 -11.03 -13.79 -4.47
C PRO A 112 -10.42 -14.29 -3.14
N ASP A 113 -10.86 -13.67 -2.03
CA ASP A 113 -10.62 -14.22 -0.70
C ASP A 113 -11.28 -15.60 -0.61
N SER A 114 -10.49 -16.62 -0.27
CA SER A 114 -11.00 -17.93 0.08
C SER A 114 -11.58 -17.84 1.50
N TYR A 115 -12.91 -17.88 1.60
CA TYR A 115 -13.66 -17.96 2.86
C TYR A 115 -13.56 -19.35 3.49
#